data_AF-A0A0B7NNF3-F1
#
_entry.id   AF-A0A0B7NNF3-F1
#
_cell.length_a   1.000
_cell.length_b   1.000
_cell.length_c   1.000
_cell.angle_alpha   90.00
_cell.angle_beta   90.00
_cell.angle_gamma   90.00
#
_symmetry.space_group_name_H-M   'P 1'
#
loop_
_entity.id
_entity.type
_entity.pdbx_description
1 polymer ?
#
loop_
_entity_poly.entity_id
_entity_poly.type
_entity_poly.pdbx_seq_one_letter_code
_entity_poly.pdbx_strand_id
1 'polypeptide(L)'
;MTIKGSLNTIEFQKHYRKALEQFVLIFNDITRDVYILLNFFFLHKFCNSQFDALQCHFNWAFFQEVWLSLIARSQHGGYPPGQETRARRAKIAVHFEDYLNASVYQLPAFKYVQQTAIYEAEKMYTAYIVSIKETFRNQLRCVVHLLLKVQERSKTSRLQAKLHKSTTSVHTTNQQLKTRTYQEITEPAKLFKETLSSGSDSEILPATLAPEGGVYLRTIER
;
A
#
# COMPACT_ATOMS: atom_id res chain seq x y z
N MET A 1 -18.10 -17.32 0.16
CA MET A 1 -17.86 -17.07 -1.29
C MET A 1 -18.92 -17.85 -2.05
N THR A 2 -19.99 -17.17 -2.49
CA THR A 2 -21.24 -17.83 -2.91
C THR A 2 -21.57 -17.48 -4.36
N ILE A 3 -20.75 -17.97 -5.29
CA ILE A 3 -21.06 -18.00 -6.74
C ILE A 3 -21.84 -19.31 -7.06
N LYS A 4 -22.77 -19.70 -6.19
CA LYS A 4 -23.69 -20.84 -6.43
C LYS A 4 -25.12 -20.37 -6.70
N GLY A 5 -25.43 -19.09 -6.45
CA GLY A 5 -26.79 -18.58 -6.45
C GLY A 5 -27.31 -18.02 -7.78
N SER A 6 -26.48 -17.73 -8.79
CA SER A 6 -26.94 -17.03 -10.01
C SER A 6 -27.19 -17.93 -11.23
N LEU A 7 -26.82 -19.21 -11.17
CA LEU A 7 -26.99 -20.15 -12.30
C LEU A 7 -28.34 -20.88 -12.29
N ASN A 8 -29.04 -20.92 -11.15
CA ASN A 8 -30.30 -21.66 -11.02
C ASN A 8 -31.56 -20.79 -11.18
N THR A 9 -31.44 -19.46 -11.10
CA THR A 9 -32.57 -18.52 -11.09
C THR A 9 -32.87 -17.90 -12.46
N ILE A 10 -31.96 -18.06 -13.41
CA ILE A 10 -32.14 -17.71 -14.81
C ILE A 10 -32.24 -19.06 -15.51
N GLU A 11 -33.24 -19.29 -16.36
CA GLU A 11 -33.26 -20.41 -17.31
C GLU A 11 -32.06 -20.26 -18.25
N PHE A 12 -30.86 -20.57 -17.74
CA PHE A 12 -29.63 -20.37 -18.46
C PHE A 12 -29.62 -21.42 -19.55
N GLN A 13 -29.91 -20.96 -20.75
CA GLN A 13 -29.98 -21.76 -21.96
C GLN A 13 -28.79 -22.73 -21.99
N LYS A 14 -29.07 -24.03 -21.87
CA LYS A 14 -28.06 -25.10 -21.69
C LYS A 14 -26.95 -25.04 -22.73
N HIS A 15 -27.22 -24.52 -23.92
CA HIS A 15 -26.22 -24.35 -24.98
C HIS A 15 -25.09 -23.36 -24.65
N TYR A 16 -25.31 -22.39 -23.75
CA TYR A 16 -24.26 -21.47 -23.32
C TYR A 16 -23.41 -22.00 -22.16
N ARG A 17 -23.83 -23.08 -21.48
CA ARG A 17 -23.12 -23.63 -20.31
C ARG A 17 -21.65 -23.90 -20.60
N LYS A 18 -21.35 -24.61 -21.68
CA LYS A 18 -19.98 -24.98 -22.05
C LYS A 18 -19.11 -23.75 -22.33
N ALA A 19 -19.68 -22.75 -23.03
CA ALA A 19 -18.97 -21.50 -23.32
C ALA A 19 -18.70 -20.68 -22.05
N LEU A 20 -19.65 -20.65 -21.11
CA LEU A 20 -19.49 -19.97 -19.83
C LEU A 20 -18.45 -20.68 -18.94
N GLU A 21 -18.48 -22.01 -18.87
CA GLU A 21 -17.49 -22.79 -18.12
C GLU A 21 -16.07 -22.55 -18.67
N GLN A 22 -15.91 -22.56 -20.00
CA GLN A 22 -14.63 -22.21 -20.64
C GLN A 22 -14.20 -20.76 -20.36
N PHE A 23 -15.14 -19.82 -20.42
CA PHE A 23 -14.86 -18.42 -20.08
C PHE A 23 -14.33 -18.29 -18.64
N VAL A 24 -15.01 -18.91 -17.67
CA VAL A 24 -14.63 -18.84 -16.26
C VAL A 24 -13.26 -19.46 -16.02
N LEU A 25 -12.95 -20.59 -16.67
CA LEU A 25 -11.63 -21.23 -16.56
C LEU A 25 -10.51 -20.32 -17.08
N ILE A 26 -10.63 -19.85 -18.33
CA ILE A 26 -9.64 -18.96 -18.95
C ILE A 26 -9.46 -17.68 -18.11
N PHE A 27 -10.58 -17.10 -17.69
CA PHE A 27 -10.59 -15.89 -16.88
C PHE A 27 -9.87 -16.08 -15.54
N ASN A 28 -10.14 -17.18 -14.83
CA ASN A 28 -9.50 -17.47 -13.54
C ASN A 28 -8.00 -17.73 -13.71
N ASP A 29 -7.60 -18.45 -14.77
CA ASP A 29 -6.19 -18.71 -15.07
C ASP A 29 -5.45 -17.39 -15.36
N ILE A 30 -5.96 -16.55 -16.27
CA ILE A 30 -5.35 -15.25 -16.57
C ILE A 30 -5.27 -14.40 -15.29
N THR A 31 -6.34 -14.36 -14.49
CA THR A 31 -6.37 -13.58 -13.25
C THR A 31 -5.29 -14.03 -12.26
N ARG A 32 -5.10 -15.34 -12.11
CA ARG A 32 -4.02 -15.91 -11.29
C ARG A 32 -2.66 -15.49 -11.83
N ASP A 33 -2.43 -15.68 -13.12
CA ASP A 33 -1.15 -15.37 -13.76
C ASP A 33 -0.81 -13.87 -13.74
N VAL A 34 -1.82 -13.00 -13.80
CA VAL A 34 -1.64 -11.54 -13.59
C VAL A 34 -1.10 -11.26 -12.19
N TYR A 35 -1.62 -11.91 -11.15
CA TYR A 35 -1.10 -11.73 -9.80
C TYR A 35 0.35 -12.22 -9.67
N ILE A 36 0.67 -13.35 -10.30
CA ILE A 36 2.04 -13.89 -10.28
C ILE A 36 2.98 -12.93 -11.02
N LEU A 37 2.61 -12.45 -12.21
CA LEU A 37 3.39 -11.49 -12.98
C LEU A 37 3.57 -10.16 -12.25
N LEU A 38 2.54 -9.64 -11.60
CA LEU A 38 2.64 -8.44 -10.77
C LEU A 38 3.62 -8.65 -9.61
N ASN A 39 3.53 -9.79 -8.91
CA ASN A 39 4.48 -10.12 -7.85
C ASN A 39 5.90 -10.24 -8.37
N PHE A 40 6.10 -10.93 -9.50
CA PHE A 40 7.40 -11.06 -10.17
C PHE A 40 7.98 -9.67 -10.51
N PHE A 41 7.16 -8.81 -11.10
CA PHE A 41 7.53 -7.43 -11.43
C PHE A 41 7.91 -6.63 -10.19
N PHE A 42 7.08 -6.66 -9.14
CA PHE A 42 7.35 -5.92 -7.91
C PHE A 42 8.61 -6.40 -7.22
N LEU A 43 8.83 -7.72 -7.12
CA LEU A 43 10.05 -8.28 -6.53
C LEU A 43 11.30 -7.83 -7.30
N HIS A 44 11.29 -7.90 -8.63
CA HIS A 44 12.40 -7.42 -9.45
C HIS A 44 12.65 -5.92 -9.29
N LYS A 45 11.59 -5.11 -9.15
CA LYS A 45 11.72 -3.67 -8.91
C LYS A 45 12.24 -3.35 -7.51
N PHE A 46 11.72 -3.99 -6.47
CA PHE A 46 12.17 -3.78 -5.09
C PHE A 46 13.62 -4.22 -4.86
N CYS A 47 14.11 -5.22 -5.60
CA CYS A 47 15.52 -5.62 -5.55
C CYS A 47 16.46 -4.66 -6.29
N ASN A 48 15.95 -3.67 -7.03
CA ASN A 48 16.77 -2.68 -7.72
C ASN A 48 16.98 -1.46 -6.80
N SER A 49 18.24 -1.17 -6.45
CA SER A 49 18.62 -0.06 -5.56
C SER A 49 18.27 1.33 -6.10
N GLN A 50 18.04 1.46 -7.41
CA GLN A 50 17.60 2.71 -8.05
C GLN A 50 16.07 2.82 -8.17
N PHE A 51 15.32 1.84 -7.65
CA PHE A 51 13.87 1.86 -7.74
C PHE A 51 13.26 2.86 -6.77
N ASP A 52 12.72 3.93 -7.32
CA ASP A 52 11.85 4.85 -6.59
C ASP A 52 10.39 4.40 -6.69
N ALA A 53 9.88 3.83 -5.60
CA ALA A 53 8.48 3.41 -5.48
C ALA A 53 7.49 4.59 -5.57
N LEU A 54 7.92 5.82 -5.26
CA LEU A 54 7.09 7.03 -5.31
C LEU A 54 6.92 7.54 -6.75
N GLN A 55 7.94 7.38 -7.60
CA GLN A 55 7.88 7.72 -9.03
C GLN A 55 7.24 6.62 -9.88
N CYS A 56 7.20 5.37 -9.39
CA CYS A 56 6.55 4.30 -10.12
C CYS A 56 5.03 4.36 -9.95
N HIS A 57 4.36 5.10 -10.84
CA HIS A 57 2.90 5.17 -10.86
C HIS A 57 2.27 3.84 -11.33
N PHE A 58 2.00 2.96 -10.36
CA PHE A 58 1.15 1.79 -10.53
C PHE A 58 -0.32 2.20 -10.37
N ASN A 59 -0.91 2.72 -11.44
CA ASN A 59 -2.34 3.03 -11.47
C ASN A 59 -3.15 1.88 -12.06
N TRP A 60 -4.48 1.94 -11.98
CA TRP A 60 -5.36 0.92 -12.55
C TRP A 60 -5.08 0.65 -14.05
N ALA A 61 -4.68 1.67 -14.82
CA ALA A 61 -4.33 1.53 -16.23
C ALA A 61 -3.04 0.72 -16.45
N PHE A 62 -2.11 0.72 -15.49
CA PHE A 62 -0.96 -0.20 -15.52
C PHE A 62 -1.41 -1.65 -15.33
N PHE A 63 -2.28 -1.91 -14.35
CA PHE A 63 -2.84 -3.25 -14.12
C PHE A 63 -3.61 -3.76 -15.35
N GLN A 64 -4.31 -2.87 -16.04
CA GLN A 64 -4.99 -3.20 -17.30
C GLN A 64 -3.98 -3.69 -18.35
N GLU A 65 -2.87 -2.99 -18.54
CA GLU A 65 -1.86 -3.39 -19.52
C GLU A 65 -1.14 -4.70 -19.13
N VAL A 66 -0.98 -4.99 -17.83
CA VAL A 66 -0.46 -6.29 -17.36
C VAL A 66 -1.43 -7.42 -17.66
N TRP A 67 -2.73 -7.18 -17.46
CA TRP A 67 -3.77 -8.15 -17.82
C TRP A 67 -3.78 -8.43 -19.32
N LEU A 68 -3.71 -7.36 -20.12
CA LEU A 68 -3.67 -7.45 -21.59
C LEU A 68 -2.39 -8.11 -22.12
N SER A 69 -1.26 -8.05 -21.41
CA SER A 69 -0.02 -8.69 -21.87
C SER A 69 -0.08 -10.20 -21.80
N LEU A 70 -0.89 -10.77 -20.90
CA LEU A 70 -1.03 -12.22 -20.73
C LEU A 70 -2.01 -12.88 -21.72
N ILE A 71 -2.35 -12.19 -22.81
CA ILE A 71 -3.29 -12.70 -23.81
C ILE A 71 -2.69 -12.61 -25.20
N ALA A 72 -2.98 -13.61 -26.02
CA ALA A 72 -2.55 -13.62 -27.40
C ALA A 72 -3.14 -12.40 -28.14
N ARG A 73 -2.27 -11.56 -28.71
CA ARG A 73 -2.72 -10.41 -29.49
C ARG A 73 -3.53 -10.89 -30.69
N SER A 74 -4.78 -10.44 -30.80
CA SER A 74 -5.53 -10.58 -32.05
C SER A 74 -4.85 -9.72 -33.12
N GLN A 75 -4.59 -10.29 -34.30
CA GLN A 75 -3.94 -9.63 -35.46
C GLN A 75 -4.74 -8.46 -36.07
N HIS A 76 -5.76 -7.95 -35.38
CA HIS A 76 -6.64 -6.92 -35.93
C HIS A 76 -5.94 -5.57 -35.86
N GLY A 77 -5.79 -4.93 -37.02
CA GLY A 77 -5.13 -3.65 -37.25
C GLY A 77 -5.81 -2.48 -36.54
N GLY A 78 -5.65 -2.41 -35.22
CA GLY A 78 -6.07 -1.30 -34.41
C GLY A 78 -5.12 -0.11 -34.53
N TYR A 79 -5.63 1.07 -34.19
CA TYR A 79 -4.82 2.27 -34.07
C TYR A 79 -3.64 2.05 -33.13
N PRO A 80 -2.46 2.62 -33.45
CA PRO A 80 -1.30 2.46 -32.61
C PRO A 80 -1.58 3.07 -31.22
N PRO A 81 -1.18 2.40 -30.13
CA PRO A 81 -1.47 2.86 -28.78
C PRO A 81 -0.85 4.24 -28.52
N GLY A 82 -1.47 5.03 -27.65
CA GLY A 82 -0.94 6.31 -27.20
C GLY A 82 0.39 6.17 -26.43
N GLN A 83 1.11 7.28 -26.27
CA GLN A 83 2.46 7.30 -25.69
C GLN A 83 2.52 6.68 -24.28
N GLU A 84 1.57 7.01 -23.40
CA GLU A 84 1.53 6.45 -22.05
C GLU A 84 1.34 4.93 -22.05
N THR A 85 0.47 4.43 -22.93
CA THR A 85 0.22 2.99 -23.07
C THR A 85 1.48 2.27 -23.56
N ARG A 86 2.21 2.86 -24.51
CA ARG A 86 3.51 2.34 -24.95
C ARG A 86 4.52 2.32 -23.81
N ALA A 87 4.59 3.39 -23.01
CA ALA A 87 5.49 3.47 -21.87
C ALA A 87 5.18 2.38 -20.82
N ARG A 88 3.90 2.13 -20.51
CA ARG A 88 3.48 1.02 -19.62
C ARG A 88 3.88 -0.34 -20.20
N ARG A 89 3.57 -0.60 -21.48
CA ARG A 89 3.93 -1.84 -22.16
C ARG A 89 5.44 -2.07 -22.20
N ALA A 90 6.23 -1.03 -22.42
CA ALA A 90 7.69 -1.12 -22.40
C ALA A 90 8.19 -1.53 -21.01
N LYS A 91 7.63 -0.94 -19.93
CA LYS A 91 7.96 -1.35 -18.55
C LYS A 91 7.67 -2.82 -18.30
N ILE A 92 6.50 -3.30 -18.75
CA ILE A 92 6.08 -4.70 -18.59
C ILE A 92 7.00 -5.63 -19.40
N ALA A 93 7.28 -5.29 -20.65
CA ALA A 93 8.08 -6.11 -21.57
C ALA A 93 9.45 -6.50 -21.01
N VAL A 94 10.09 -5.61 -20.25
CA VAL A 94 11.41 -5.86 -19.62
C VAL A 94 11.43 -7.14 -18.78
N HIS A 95 10.35 -7.45 -18.08
CA HIS A 95 10.26 -8.61 -17.19
C HIS A 95 9.36 -9.73 -17.73
N PHE A 96 8.68 -9.46 -18.85
CA PHE A 96 7.66 -10.35 -19.37
C PHE A 96 8.25 -11.60 -20.01
N GLU A 97 9.35 -11.47 -20.77
CA GLU A 97 10.03 -12.62 -21.36
C GLU A 97 10.59 -13.55 -20.29
N ASP A 98 11.25 -13.00 -19.27
CA ASP A 98 11.75 -13.75 -18.12
C ASP A 98 10.62 -14.50 -17.41
N TYR A 99 9.47 -13.83 -17.23
CA TYR A 99 8.28 -14.46 -16.66
C TYR A 99 7.77 -15.63 -17.51
N LEU A 100 7.64 -15.46 -18.83
CA LEU A 100 7.16 -16.52 -19.71
C LEU A 100 8.10 -17.73 -19.70
N ASN A 101 9.41 -17.48 -19.69
CA ASN A 101 10.43 -18.51 -19.60
C ASN A 101 10.36 -19.27 -18.27
N ALA A 102 10.12 -18.57 -17.15
CA ALA A 102 10.04 -19.18 -15.83
C ALA A 102 8.72 -19.92 -15.56
N SER A 103 7.60 -19.44 -16.12
CA SER A 103 6.25 -19.94 -15.83
C SER A 103 5.75 -21.00 -16.80
N VAL A 104 6.38 -21.15 -17.98
CA VAL A 104 5.89 -21.98 -19.09
C VAL A 104 4.45 -21.59 -19.49
N TYR A 105 4.07 -20.34 -19.22
CA TYR A 105 2.72 -19.84 -19.47
C TYR A 105 2.44 -19.73 -20.97
N GLN A 106 1.29 -20.26 -21.40
CA GLN A 106 0.82 -20.14 -22.77
C GLN A 106 -0.27 -19.07 -22.88
N LEU A 107 -0.09 -18.14 -23.80
CA LEU A 107 -1.02 -17.03 -24.02
C LEU A 107 -2.36 -17.55 -24.60
N PRO A 108 -3.47 -17.51 -23.85
CA PRO A 108 -4.77 -17.91 -24.39
C PRO A 108 -5.27 -16.90 -25.40
N ALA A 109 -6.05 -17.37 -26.37
CA ALA A 109 -6.89 -16.52 -27.19
C ALA A 109 -8.21 -16.26 -26.44
N PHE A 110 -8.56 -15.00 -26.26
CA PHE A 110 -9.76 -14.62 -25.52
C PHE A 110 -10.51 -13.53 -26.28
N LYS A 111 -11.85 -13.58 -26.28
CA LYS A 111 -12.71 -12.56 -26.91
C LYS A 111 -13.14 -11.56 -25.85
N TYR A 112 -13.38 -10.30 -26.22
CA TYR A 112 -13.79 -9.22 -25.30
C TYR A 112 -12.77 -8.92 -24.18
N VAL A 113 -11.50 -9.15 -24.50
CA VAL A 113 -10.34 -8.99 -23.62
C VAL A 113 -10.26 -7.61 -22.98
N GLN A 114 -10.54 -6.55 -23.75
CA GLN A 114 -10.42 -5.19 -23.25
C GLN A 114 -11.43 -4.86 -22.14
N GLN A 115 -12.70 -5.23 -22.31
CA GLN A 115 -13.72 -4.97 -21.28
C GLN A 115 -13.39 -5.73 -20.00
N THR A 116 -13.02 -7.00 -20.14
CA THR A 116 -12.63 -7.85 -19.01
C THR A 116 -11.42 -7.27 -18.27
N ALA A 117 -10.39 -6.86 -19.02
CA ALA A 117 -9.18 -6.27 -18.45
C ALA A 117 -9.47 -4.99 -17.66
N ILE A 118 -10.38 -4.12 -18.13
CA ILE A 118 -10.74 -2.88 -17.41
C ILE A 118 -11.34 -3.21 -16.04
N TYR A 119 -12.38 -4.06 -16.01
CA TYR A 119 -13.06 -4.41 -14.76
C TYR A 119 -12.16 -5.14 -13.77
N GLU A 120 -11.34 -6.07 -14.25
CA GLU A 120 -10.45 -6.82 -13.36
C GLU A 120 -9.25 -6.00 -12.90
N ALA A 121 -8.66 -5.18 -13.76
CA ALA A 121 -7.57 -4.30 -13.36
C ALA A 121 -7.99 -3.34 -12.24
N GLU A 122 -9.20 -2.79 -12.32
CA GLU A 122 -9.74 -1.92 -11.29
C GLU A 122 -9.94 -2.66 -9.96
N LYS A 123 -10.52 -3.87 -10.00
CA LYS A 123 -10.69 -4.72 -8.81
C LYS A 123 -9.34 -5.10 -8.20
N MET A 124 -8.38 -5.52 -9.01
CA MET A 124 -7.04 -5.90 -8.58
C MET A 124 -6.31 -4.72 -7.96
N TYR A 125 -6.33 -3.55 -8.62
CA TYR A 125 -5.72 -2.33 -8.11
C TYR A 125 -6.31 -1.94 -6.76
N THR A 126 -7.64 -1.99 -6.64
CA THR A 126 -8.34 -1.69 -5.39
C THR A 126 -7.97 -2.70 -4.31
N ALA A 127 -8.04 -4.00 -4.59
CA ALA A 127 -7.75 -5.04 -3.61
C ALA A 127 -6.27 -5.08 -3.18
N TYR A 128 -5.33 -4.73 -4.06
CA TYR A 128 -3.90 -4.80 -3.74
C TYR A 128 -3.35 -3.45 -3.29
N ILE A 129 -3.37 -2.44 -4.16
CA ILE A 129 -2.69 -1.18 -3.87
C ILE A 129 -3.42 -0.40 -2.77
N VAL A 130 -4.74 -0.34 -2.80
CA VAL A 130 -5.49 0.38 -1.76
C VAL A 130 -5.35 -0.34 -0.41
N SER A 131 -5.45 -1.66 -0.37
CA SER A 131 -5.25 -2.43 0.87
C SER A 131 -3.83 -2.36 1.42
N ILE A 132 -2.80 -2.37 0.56
CA ILE A 132 -1.41 -2.16 0.99
C ILE A 132 -1.23 -0.76 1.56
N LYS A 133 -1.73 0.28 0.87
CA LYS A 133 -1.70 1.67 1.35
C LYS A 133 -2.40 1.81 2.71
N GLU A 134 -3.56 1.17 2.85
CA GLU A 134 -4.33 1.17 4.09
C GLU A 134 -3.57 0.49 5.24
N THR A 135 -2.99 -0.69 4.97
CA THR A 135 -2.23 -1.45 5.96
C THR A 135 -1.00 -0.68 6.40
N PHE A 136 -0.23 -0.14 5.45
CA PHE A 136 0.92 0.71 5.73
C PHE A 136 0.53 1.93 6.56
N ARG A 137 -0.55 2.62 6.18
CA ARG A 137 -1.08 3.77 6.93
C ARG A 137 -1.43 3.39 8.37
N ASN A 138 -2.06 2.24 8.58
CA ASN A 138 -2.43 1.78 9.92
C ASN A 138 -1.20 1.40 10.75
N GLN A 139 -0.22 0.72 10.15
CA GLN A 139 1.06 0.43 10.82
C GLN A 139 1.81 1.71 11.19
N LEU A 140 1.90 2.68 10.27
CA LEU A 140 2.51 3.97 10.53
C LEU A 140 1.79 4.69 11.66
N ARG A 141 0.44 4.68 11.67
CA ARG A 141 -0.35 5.25 12.77
C ARG A 141 -0.03 4.57 14.11
N CYS A 142 0.12 3.26 14.14
CA CYS A 142 0.51 2.52 15.34
C CYS A 142 1.91 2.94 15.83
N VAL A 143 2.89 3.04 14.94
CA VAL A 143 4.25 3.49 15.27
C VAL A 143 4.23 4.91 15.80
N VAL A 144 3.56 5.84 15.12
CA VAL A 144 3.41 7.23 15.56
C VAL A 144 2.73 7.32 16.93
N HIS A 145 1.69 6.51 17.17
CA HIS A 145 1.04 6.45 18.47
C HIS A 145 1.99 5.94 19.57
N LEU A 146 2.78 4.91 19.27
CA LEU A 146 3.75 4.32 20.18
C LEU A 146 4.93 5.25 20.49
N LEU A 147 5.35 6.06 19.52
CA LEU A 147 6.43 7.05 19.71
C LEU A 147 5.95 8.24 20.56
N LEU A 148 4.75 8.76 20.27
CA LEU A 148 4.28 9.98 20.91
C LEU A 148 3.70 9.74 22.31
N LYS A 149 3.10 8.55 22.56
CA LYS A 149 2.46 8.16 23.83
C LYS A 149 1.63 9.26 24.49
N VAL A 150 0.95 10.08 23.67
CA VAL A 150 0.28 11.33 24.09
C VAL A 150 -0.64 11.09 25.27
N GLN A 151 -1.42 10.00 25.23
CA GLN A 151 -2.38 9.67 26.27
C GLN A 151 -1.70 9.26 27.59
N GLU A 152 -0.64 8.45 27.54
CA GLU A 152 0.12 8.05 28.73
C GLU A 152 0.82 9.25 29.34
N ARG A 153 1.53 10.04 28.52
CA ARG A 153 2.20 11.28 28.96
C ARG A 153 1.20 12.26 29.61
N SER A 154 0.00 12.39 29.04
CA SER A 154 -1.06 13.23 29.60
C SER A 154 -1.58 12.70 30.94
N LYS A 155 -1.71 11.37 31.10
CA LYS A 155 -2.11 10.74 32.37
C LYS A 155 -1.01 10.94 33.42
N THR A 156 0.25 10.69 33.08
CA THR A 156 1.40 10.88 33.98
C THR A 156 1.51 12.32 34.45
N SER A 157 1.35 13.30 33.56
CA SER A 157 1.34 14.73 33.91
C SER A 157 0.25 15.06 34.93
N ARG A 158 -0.97 14.52 34.75
CA ARG A 158 -2.07 14.69 35.71
C ARG A 158 -1.80 14.02 37.07
N LEU A 159 -1.17 12.84 37.07
CA LEU A 159 -0.79 12.14 38.29
C LEU A 159 0.30 12.90 39.06
N GLN A 160 1.32 13.41 38.36
CA GLN A 160 2.37 14.24 38.95
C GLN A 160 1.77 15.51 39.58
N ALA A 161 0.85 16.20 38.90
CA ALA A 161 0.19 17.37 39.45
C ALA A 161 -0.62 17.07 40.72
N LYS A 162 -1.28 15.90 40.80
CA LYS A 162 -1.97 15.44 42.02
C LYS A 162 -0.99 15.18 43.15
N LEU A 163 0.12 14.49 42.87
CA LEU A 163 1.16 14.21 43.85
C LEU A 163 1.78 15.51 44.41
N HIS A 164 2.08 16.46 43.53
CA HIS A 164 2.69 17.74 43.90
C HIS A 164 1.77 18.59 44.80
N LYS A 165 0.44 18.51 44.58
CA LYS A 165 -0.55 19.12 45.47
C LYS A 165 -0.49 18.50 46.87
N SER A 166 -0.35 17.17 46.96
CA SER A 166 -0.26 16.45 48.24
C SER A 166 1.05 16.72 48.99
N THR A 167 2.17 16.93 48.27
CA THR A 167 3.51 17.07 48.88
C THR A 167 3.88 18.52 49.21
N THR A 168 3.49 19.50 48.40
CA THR A 168 4.01 20.88 48.50
C THR A 168 2.93 21.90 48.87
N SER A 169 1.66 21.50 49.00
CA SER A 169 0.50 22.41 49.16
C SER A 169 0.34 23.47 48.06
N VAL A 170 1.14 23.42 46.99
CA VAL A 170 1.05 24.31 45.83
C VAL A 170 -0.11 23.86 44.95
N HIS A 171 -1.14 24.70 44.83
CA HIS A 171 -2.30 24.37 44.01
C HIS A 171 -2.09 24.82 42.56
N THR A 172 -1.74 23.87 41.68
CA THR A 172 -1.84 24.10 40.24
C THR A 172 -3.31 24.11 39.83
N THR A 173 -3.77 25.17 39.16
CA THR A 173 -5.15 25.23 38.67
C THR A 173 -5.35 24.24 37.51
N ASN A 174 -6.56 23.72 37.35
CA ASN A 174 -6.91 22.84 36.22
C ASN A 174 -6.64 23.52 34.86
N GLN A 175 -6.76 24.84 34.79
CA GLN A 175 -6.51 25.60 33.57
C GLN A 175 -5.02 25.65 33.24
N GLN A 176 -4.15 25.92 34.22
CA GLN A 176 -2.69 25.85 34.03
C GLN A 176 -2.23 24.44 33.64
N LEU A 177 -2.82 23.38 34.23
CA LEU A 177 -2.50 22.00 33.87
C LEU A 177 -2.91 21.66 32.43
N LYS A 178 -4.08 22.14 31.99
CA LYS A 178 -4.54 21.99 30.60
C LYS A 178 -3.59 22.70 29.63
N THR A 179 -3.21 23.95 29.91
CA THR A 179 -2.28 24.73 29.08
C THR A 179 -0.92 24.03 28.97
N ARG A 180 -0.38 23.56 30.11
CA ARG A 180 0.89 22.83 30.14
C ARG A 180 0.84 21.51 29.36
N THR A 181 -0.21 20.71 29.59
CA THR A 181 -0.43 19.45 28.83
C THR A 181 -0.51 19.73 27.33
N TYR A 182 -1.20 20.80 26.94
CA TYR A 182 -1.33 21.20 25.56
C TYR A 182 0.04 21.55 24.95
N GLN A 183 0.81 22.44 25.59
CA GLN A 183 2.10 22.91 25.09
C GLN A 183 3.20 21.84 25.08
N GLU A 184 3.26 20.99 26.11
CA GLU A 184 4.37 20.04 26.27
C GLU A 184 4.12 18.67 25.61
N ILE A 185 2.86 18.33 25.35
CA ILE A 185 2.47 16.98 24.91
C ILE A 185 1.62 17.03 23.63
N THR A 186 0.56 17.85 23.59
CA THR A 186 -0.36 17.86 22.45
C THR A 186 0.21 18.60 21.24
N GLU A 187 0.75 19.80 21.42
CA GLU A 187 1.27 20.63 20.34
C GLU A 187 2.49 20.00 19.64
N PRO A 188 3.50 19.46 20.36
CA PRO A 188 4.64 18.80 19.71
C PRO A 188 4.21 17.54 18.94
N ALA A 189 3.24 16.79 19.48
CA ALA A 189 2.67 15.62 18.81
C ALA A 189 1.87 15.98 17.55
N LYS A 190 1.21 17.15 17.56
CA LYS A 190 0.50 17.70 16.40
C LYS A 190 1.49 18.12 15.32
N LEU A 191 2.49 18.94 15.68
CA LEU A 191 3.56 19.38 14.79
C LEU A 191 4.27 18.18 14.15
N PHE A 192 4.64 17.17 14.94
CA PHE A 192 5.27 15.95 14.42
C PHE A 192 4.44 15.26 13.33
N LYS A 193 3.11 15.14 13.53
CA LYS A 193 2.21 14.53 12.54
C LYS A 193 2.05 15.40 11.30
N GLU A 194 2.01 16.72 11.47
CA GLU A 194 1.94 17.68 10.37
C GLU A 194 3.21 17.61 9.52
N THR A 195 4.40 17.60 10.15
CA THR A 195 5.69 17.43 9.46
C THR A 195 5.77 16.10 8.70
N LEU A 196 5.31 15.00 9.30
CA LEU A 196 5.24 13.70 8.62
C LEU A 196 4.29 13.70 7.42
N SER A 197 3.26 14.55 7.45
CA SER A 197 2.27 14.66 6.37
C SER A 197 2.72 15.63 5.26
N SER A 198 3.56 16.61 5.58
CA SER A 198 4.09 17.61 4.65
C SER A 198 5.43 17.25 4.02
N GLY A 199 6.07 16.15 4.45
CA GLY A 199 7.41 15.72 4.03
C GLY A 199 7.56 15.26 2.57
N SER A 200 6.67 15.67 1.66
CA SER A 200 6.84 15.45 0.22
C SER A 200 7.70 16.50 -0.49
N ASP A 201 8.06 17.63 0.16
CA ASP A 201 8.76 18.74 -0.52
C ASP A 201 9.99 19.34 0.21
N SER A 202 10.61 18.68 1.21
CA SER A 202 11.83 19.27 1.82
C SER A 202 12.76 18.27 2.47
N GLU A 203 14.04 18.41 2.11
CA GLU A 203 15.26 17.95 2.75
C GLU A 203 15.14 17.49 4.21
N ILE A 204 15.66 16.28 4.46
CA ILE A 204 16.47 15.87 5.63
C ILE A 204 16.04 16.51 6.96
N LEU A 205 15.31 15.75 7.76
CA LEU A 205 15.20 15.96 9.21
C LEU A 205 16.61 16.11 9.83
N PRO A 206 16.94 17.24 10.50
CA PRO A 206 18.15 17.28 11.30
C PRO A 206 17.92 16.40 12.53
N ALA A 207 18.75 15.37 12.65
CA ALA A 207 18.85 14.52 13.81
C ALA A 207 19.41 15.33 15.00
N THR A 208 18.53 15.98 15.76
CA THR A 208 18.86 16.49 17.09
C THR A 208 17.72 16.21 18.05
N LEU A 209 17.58 14.95 18.42
CA LEU A 209 17.01 14.57 19.72
C LEU A 209 18.15 13.95 20.53
N ALA A 210 19.03 14.80 21.06
CA ALA A 210 19.97 14.41 22.09
C ALA A 210 19.22 14.19 23.41
N PRO A 211 19.49 13.11 24.17
CA PRO A 211 19.21 13.07 25.58
C PRO A 211 20.42 13.69 26.32
N GLU A 212 20.26 14.91 26.82
CA GLU A 212 21.12 15.39 27.90
C GLU A 212 20.80 14.62 29.19
N GLY A 213 21.84 14.12 29.86
CA GLY A 213 21.75 13.56 31.21
C GLY A 213 22.53 12.27 31.36
N GLY A 214 23.86 12.37 31.45
CA GLY A 214 24.77 11.24 31.61
C GLY A 214 24.70 10.55 32.97
N VAL A 215 25.17 9.30 32.98
CA VAL A 215 25.82 8.67 34.13
C VAL A 215 26.99 7.83 33.58
N TYR A 216 28.20 8.20 34.00
CA TYR A 216 29.42 7.39 33.89
C TYR A 216 29.25 6.07 34.65
N LEU A 217 29.75 4.95 34.12
CA LEU A 217 30.90 4.23 34.69
C LEU A 217 31.21 2.89 33.98
N ARG A 218 32.50 2.74 33.69
CA ARG A 218 33.35 1.53 33.68
C ARG A 218 33.26 0.53 32.52
N THR A 219 34.21 0.73 31.61
CA THR A 219 35.18 -0.26 31.13
C THR A 219 35.38 -1.44 32.09
N ILE A 220 35.20 -2.66 31.60
CA ILE A 220 35.90 -3.85 32.06
C ILE A 220 36.40 -4.57 30.80
N GLU A 221 37.72 -4.59 30.65
CA GLU A 221 38.45 -5.47 29.75
C GLU A 221 38.28 -6.93 30.18
N ARG A 222 38.11 -7.82 29.21
CA ARG A 222 38.90 -9.05 29.06
C ARG A 222 38.76 -9.63 27.67
#